data_AF-A0A7H8HR19-F1
#
_entry.id   AF-A0A7H8HR19-F1
#
_cell.length_a   1.000
_cell.length_b   1.000
_cell.length_c   1.000
_cell.angle_alpha   90.00
_cell.angle_beta   90.00
_cell.angle_gamma   90.00
#
_symmetry.space_group_name_H-M   'P 1'
#
loop_
_entity.id
_entity.type
_entity.pdbx_description
1 polymer ?
#
loop_
_entity_poly.entity_id
_entity_poly.type
_entity_poly.pdbx_seq_one_letter_code
_entity_poly.pdbx_strand_id
1 'polypeptide(L)'
;MDDQHAIDFVLNGEPYRLSRAQVLSAAARGGPEQIRTHCVSIGEQRWPPRQIFERALGVPRTDFISHYAIRQLRRLGFPTSPLPHEPATQVGSDLGQAFADLVAFLTAEDLTARVGRLETELTGAGLEDLADRDGGLTGELLEAALLVREHAGRVNDLIHAAMIVRALPKILKPGERIVRRPSLAAGNDPSRKFDLETNFRLAEFKAGRWKGRDAMRKRMLVADLAGLVLDGDERRAELYVLGRMPIDFLRTSDSTMEWALGRSSPHLRQAYAQRFGTAAMTVGQFTAGPAAGVALQDLTEIIG
;
A
#
# COMPACT_ATOMS: atom_id res chain seq x y z
N MET A 1 7.27 18.74 37.52
CA MET A 1 6.55 18.34 36.30
C MET A 1 5.08 18.38 36.62
N ASP A 2 4.28 19.04 35.78
CA ASP A 2 2.90 19.40 36.12
C ASP A 2 1.94 18.22 35.85
N ASP A 3 1.65 17.45 36.90
CA ASP A 3 0.73 16.30 36.82
C ASP A 3 -0.73 16.72 36.56
N GLN A 4 -1.03 18.02 36.60
CA GLN A 4 -2.34 18.58 36.28
C GLN A 4 -2.54 18.90 34.79
N HIS A 5 -1.51 18.73 33.95
CA HIS A 5 -1.63 18.99 32.52
C HIS A 5 -2.73 18.14 31.89
N ALA A 6 -3.67 18.79 31.21
CA ALA A 6 -4.84 18.17 30.60
C ALA A 6 -5.04 18.67 29.18
N ILE A 7 -5.60 17.80 28.34
CA ILE A 7 -5.91 18.08 26.95
C ILE A 7 -7.40 17.86 26.72
N ASP A 8 -8.00 18.76 25.94
CA ASP A 8 -9.32 18.57 25.37
C ASP A 8 -9.18 18.10 23.91
N PHE A 9 -10.07 17.20 23.47
CA PHE A 9 -10.13 16.67 22.12
C PHE A 9 -11.52 16.12 21.78
N VAL A 10 -11.78 15.91 20.49
CA VAL A 10 -13.02 15.28 20.01
C VAL A 10 -12.69 13.88 19.49
N LEU A 11 -13.48 12.89 19.92
CA LEU A 11 -13.40 11.50 19.45
C LEU A 11 -14.80 11.04 19.06
N ASN A 12 -14.97 10.63 17.79
CA ASN A 12 -16.26 10.22 17.23
C ASN A 12 -17.39 11.26 17.38
N GLY A 13 -17.04 12.55 17.34
CA GLY A 13 -17.99 13.66 17.48
C GLY A 13 -18.26 14.11 18.91
N GLU A 14 -17.83 13.32 19.91
CA GLU A 14 -18.03 13.63 21.32
C GLU A 14 -16.80 14.33 21.93
N PRO A 15 -16.98 15.38 22.76
CA PRO A 15 -15.89 16.07 23.44
C PRO A 15 -15.39 15.25 24.65
N TYR A 16 -14.06 15.14 24.76
CA TYR A 16 -13.38 14.47 25.85
C TYR A 16 -12.28 15.34 26.44
N ARG A 17 -12.00 15.11 27.73
CA ARG A 17 -10.88 15.67 28.46
C ARG A 17 -10.06 14.55 29.08
N LEU A 18 -8.75 14.58 28.88
CA LEU A 18 -7.82 13.62 29.48
C LEU A 18 -6.66 14.37 30.13
N SER A 19 -6.30 13.98 31.35
CA SER A 19 -5.16 14.53 32.09
C SER A 19 -4.00 13.55 32.22
N ARG A 20 -2.81 14.09 32.49
CA ARG A 20 -1.61 13.30 32.78
C ARG A 20 -1.82 12.42 34.01
N ALA A 21 -2.45 12.94 35.06
CA ALA A 21 -2.80 12.19 36.27
C ALA A 21 -3.71 10.99 35.98
N GLN A 22 -4.70 11.13 35.08
CA GLN A 22 -5.57 10.02 34.68
C GLN A 22 -4.80 8.89 33.99
N VAL A 23 -3.84 9.23 33.12
CA VAL A 23 -2.97 8.25 32.46
C VAL A 23 -2.06 7.52 33.46
N LEU A 24 -1.48 8.25 34.42
CA LEU A 24 -0.67 7.65 35.49
C LEU A 24 -1.50 6.72 36.38
N SER A 25 -2.70 7.14 36.78
CA SER A 25 -3.64 6.32 37.57
C SER A 25 -4.12 5.07 36.81
N ALA A 26 -4.27 5.17 35.48
CA ALA A 26 -4.57 4.02 34.63
C ALA A 26 -3.40 3.03 34.56
N ALA A 27 -2.16 3.53 34.50
CA ALA A 27 -0.96 2.69 34.45
C ALA A 27 -0.70 1.97 35.79
N ALA A 28 -1.10 2.56 36.91
CA ALA A 28 -1.01 1.93 38.22
C ALA A 28 -1.94 0.71 38.39
N ARG A 29 -2.93 0.53 37.49
CA ARG A 29 -3.92 -0.55 37.54
C ARG A 29 -3.58 -1.64 36.52
N GLY A 30 -2.80 -2.63 36.97
CA GLY A 30 -2.38 -3.78 36.18
C GLY A 30 -1.10 -3.53 35.38
N GLY A 31 -0.69 -4.51 34.56
CA GLY A 31 0.51 -4.43 33.71
C GLY A 31 0.23 -4.16 32.23
N PRO A 32 1.28 -3.83 31.45
CA PRO A 32 1.18 -3.68 30.00
C PRO A 32 0.96 -5.03 29.31
N GLU A 33 0.14 -5.02 28.25
CA GLU A 33 0.03 -6.14 27.30
C GLU A 33 1.28 -6.20 26.40
N GLN A 34 1.45 -7.31 25.66
CA GLN A 34 2.54 -7.47 24.69
C GLN A 34 2.52 -6.35 23.63
N ILE A 35 3.64 -5.65 23.49
CA ILE A 35 3.82 -4.58 22.51
C ILE A 35 4.15 -5.20 21.15
N ARG A 36 3.37 -4.87 20.12
CA ARG A 36 3.59 -5.37 18.75
C ARG A 36 4.29 -4.38 17.82
N THR A 37 3.98 -3.09 17.93
CA THR A 37 4.42 -2.10 16.91
C THR A 37 4.68 -0.73 17.52
N HIS A 38 3.75 -0.21 18.32
CA HIS A 38 3.87 1.13 18.91
C HIS A 38 3.86 1.07 20.44
N CYS A 39 4.56 2.01 21.07
CA CYS A 39 4.66 2.10 22.53
C CYS A 39 4.54 3.54 23.04
N VAL A 40 4.16 3.66 24.30
CA VAL A 40 4.25 4.87 25.12
C VAL A 40 4.96 4.54 26.42
N SER A 41 5.90 5.39 26.85
CA SER A 41 6.63 5.22 28.10
C SER A 41 5.92 5.96 29.23
N ILE A 42 5.62 5.25 30.31
CA ILE A 42 4.99 5.78 31.51
C ILE A 42 5.82 5.31 32.71
N GLY A 43 6.57 6.24 33.31
CA GLY A 43 7.66 5.88 34.22
C GLY A 43 8.71 5.06 33.47
N GLU A 44 9.12 3.93 34.06
CA GLU A 44 10.10 3.01 33.47
C GLU A 44 9.46 1.94 32.55
N GLN A 45 8.13 1.87 32.49
CA GLN A 45 7.41 0.84 31.74
C GLN A 45 6.96 1.35 30.37
N ARG A 46 7.00 0.46 29.38
CA ARG A 46 6.42 0.67 28.05
C ARG A 46 5.05 0.03 27.97
N TRP A 47 4.11 0.77 27.39
CA TRP A 47 2.71 0.37 27.27
C TRP A 47 2.26 0.39 25.80
N PRO A 48 1.40 -0.55 25.37
CA PRO A 48 0.60 -0.39 24.15
C PRO A 48 -0.26 0.88 24.23
N PRO A 49 -0.16 1.82 23.27
CA PRO A 49 -0.86 3.10 23.34
C PRO A 49 -2.38 2.95 23.43
N ARG A 50 -2.96 1.98 22.71
CA ARG A 50 -4.42 1.75 22.74
C ARG A 50 -4.89 1.26 24.10
N GLN A 51 -4.14 0.37 24.74
CA GLN A 51 -4.48 -0.21 26.03
C GLN A 51 -4.51 0.89 27.10
N ILE A 52 -3.45 1.69 27.20
CA ILE A 52 -3.41 2.71 28.24
C ILE A 52 -4.41 3.85 27.98
N PHE A 53 -4.62 4.20 26.70
CA PHE A 53 -5.58 5.24 26.34
C PHE A 53 -7.03 4.81 26.62
N GLU A 54 -7.38 3.55 26.32
CA GLU A 54 -8.67 2.93 26.71
C GLU A 54 -8.85 2.98 28.23
N ARG A 55 -7.84 2.56 29.01
CA ARG A 55 -7.93 2.55 30.48
C ARG A 55 -8.06 3.95 31.08
N ALA A 56 -7.36 4.93 30.52
CA ALA A 56 -7.34 6.29 31.04
C ALA A 56 -8.59 7.08 30.67
N LEU A 57 -9.15 6.83 29.48
CA LEU A 57 -10.32 7.55 28.95
C LEU A 57 -11.64 6.82 29.21
N GLY A 58 -11.61 5.49 29.41
CA GLY A 58 -12.80 4.64 29.54
C GLY A 58 -13.50 4.34 28.21
N VAL A 59 -12.86 4.61 27.07
CA VAL A 59 -13.44 4.41 25.73
C VAL A 59 -12.90 3.12 25.12
N PRO A 60 -13.75 2.25 24.52
CA PRO A 60 -13.31 1.00 23.91
C PRO A 60 -12.24 1.22 22.85
N ARG A 61 -11.22 0.36 22.85
CA ARG A 61 -10.13 0.44 21.86
C ARG A 61 -10.60 0.34 20.42
N THR A 62 -11.78 -0.22 20.14
CA THR A 62 -12.39 -0.28 18.78
C THR A 62 -12.67 1.10 18.19
N ASP A 63 -12.81 2.11 19.05
CA ASP A 63 -13.31 3.43 18.66
C ASP A 63 -12.20 4.36 18.18
N PHE A 64 -10.94 3.92 18.28
CA PHE A 64 -9.77 4.66 17.84
C PHE A 64 -8.61 3.76 17.43
N ILE A 65 -7.73 4.29 16.59
CA ILE A 65 -6.50 3.63 16.15
C ILE A 65 -5.30 4.02 17.02
N SER A 66 -4.23 3.22 17.00
CA SER A 66 -3.01 3.45 17.80
C SER A 66 -2.41 4.85 17.58
N HIS A 67 -2.41 5.34 16.33
CA HIS A 67 -1.89 6.68 16.01
C HIS A 67 -2.67 7.81 16.70
N TYR A 68 -3.98 7.64 16.90
CA TYR A 68 -4.78 8.62 17.60
C TYR A 68 -4.38 8.68 19.08
N ALA A 69 -4.28 7.52 19.74
CA ALA A 69 -3.83 7.41 21.13
C ALA A 69 -2.42 8.01 21.32
N ILE A 70 -1.46 7.70 20.43
CA ILE A 70 -0.09 8.26 20.47
C ILE A 70 -0.11 9.79 20.43
N ARG A 71 -0.90 10.39 19.53
CA ARG A 71 -1.00 11.85 19.43
C ARG A 71 -1.50 12.49 20.72
N GLN A 72 -2.54 11.92 21.34
CA GLN A 72 -3.09 12.48 22.57
C GLN A 72 -2.15 12.29 23.77
N LEU A 73 -1.55 11.11 23.92
CA LEU A 73 -0.58 10.84 24.99
C LEU A 73 0.68 11.70 24.85
N ARG A 74 1.11 11.98 23.62
CA ARG A 74 2.22 12.90 23.36
C ARG A 74 1.86 14.34 23.71
N ARG A 75 0.64 14.80 23.39
CA ARG A 75 0.16 16.13 23.83
C ARG A 75 0.12 16.26 25.36
N LEU A 76 0.02 15.15 26.08
CA LEU A 76 0.15 15.07 27.56
C LEU A 76 1.61 14.97 28.05
N GLY A 77 2.59 14.99 27.15
CA GLY A 77 4.01 14.97 27.48
C GLY A 77 4.59 13.57 27.72
N PHE A 78 3.89 12.49 27.32
CA PHE A 78 4.46 11.14 27.41
C PHE A 78 5.39 10.83 26.22
N PRO A 79 6.58 10.26 26.46
CA PRO A 79 7.43 9.74 25.39
C PRO A 79 6.72 8.59 24.66
N THR A 80 6.81 8.56 23.33
CA THR A 80 6.11 7.58 22.48
C THR A 80 7.01 7.13 21.35
N SER A 81 6.72 5.96 20.76
CA SER A 81 7.27 5.59 19.46
C SER A 81 6.90 6.63 18.39
N PRO A 82 7.73 6.83 17.34
CA PRO A 82 7.43 7.78 16.27
C PRO A 82 6.12 7.44 15.54
N LEU A 83 5.45 8.46 15.00
CA LEU A 83 4.30 8.29 14.11
C LEU A 83 4.79 8.05 12.66
N PRO A 84 4.02 7.37 11.78
CA PRO A 84 4.41 7.04 10.38
C PRO A 84 4.75 8.23 9.48
N HIS A 85 4.55 9.46 9.96
CA HIS A 85 4.78 10.71 9.24
C HIS A 85 5.78 11.64 9.95
N GLU A 86 6.34 11.24 11.09
CA GLU A 86 7.42 12.00 11.71
C GLU A 86 8.76 11.58 11.11
N PRO A 87 9.59 12.54 10.67
CA PRO A 87 10.98 12.24 10.38
C PRO A 87 11.65 11.90 11.71
N ALA A 88 11.79 10.60 12.00
CA ALA A 88 12.65 10.16 13.07
C ALA A 88 14.08 10.54 12.69
N THR A 89 14.68 11.45 13.48
CA THR A 89 15.98 12.09 13.22
C THR A 89 17.17 11.11 13.21
N GLN A 90 16.94 9.80 13.40
CA GLN A 90 17.94 8.73 13.36
C GLN A 90 17.72 7.68 12.24
N VAL A 91 16.64 7.75 11.44
CA VAL A 91 16.28 6.70 10.46
C VAL A 91 17.16 6.70 9.20
N GLY A 92 17.80 7.82 8.87
CA GLY A 92 18.59 7.94 7.63
C GLY A 92 19.78 6.98 7.56
N SER A 93 20.45 6.72 8.69
CA SER A 93 21.59 5.81 8.75
C SER A 93 21.17 4.34 8.86
N ASP A 94 20.11 4.07 9.60
CA ASP A 94 19.61 2.71 9.88
C ASP A 94 18.92 2.09 8.66
N LEU A 95 18.09 2.86 7.94
CA LEU A 95 17.45 2.39 6.70
C LEU A 95 18.47 2.16 5.57
N GLY A 96 19.49 3.02 5.47
CA GLY A 96 20.55 2.89 4.48
C GLY A 96 21.33 1.59 4.68
N GLN A 97 21.68 1.28 5.93
CA GLN A 97 22.35 0.03 6.29
C GLN A 97 21.44 -1.18 6.07
N ALA A 98 20.19 -1.14 6.56
CA ALA A 98 19.21 -2.20 6.35
C ALA A 98 18.99 -2.53 4.87
N PHE A 99 18.94 -1.51 4.00
CA PHE A 99 18.85 -1.73 2.55
C PHE A 99 20.13 -2.34 1.98
N ALA A 100 21.30 -1.90 2.43
CA ALA A 100 22.58 -2.47 2.00
C ALA A 100 22.70 -3.95 2.40
N ASP A 101 22.30 -4.30 3.63
CA ASP A 101 22.34 -5.68 4.13
C ASP A 101 21.42 -6.61 3.34
N LEU A 102 20.20 -6.15 3.02
CA LEU A 102 19.27 -6.91 2.17
C LEU A 102 19.81 -7.11 0.76
N VAL A 103 20.38 -6.06 0.16
CA VAL A 103 20.99 -6.18 -1.18
C VAL A 103 22.16 -7.15 -1.15
N ALA A 104 23.06 -7.04 -0.16
CA ALA A 104 24.17 -7.95 0.02
C ALA A 104 23.68 -9.41 0.13
N PHE A 105 22.68 -9.67 0.98
CA PHE A 105 22.07 -10.99 1.13
C PHE A 105 21.47 -11.54 -0.17
N LEU A 106 20.67 -10.73 -0.87
CA LEU A 106 20.01 -11.14 -2.13
C LEU A 106 20.98 -11.32 -3.30
N THR A 107 22.16 -10.70 -3.24
CA THR A 107 23.20 -10.84 -4.27
C THR A 107 24.20 -11.95 -3.98
N ALA A 108 24.38 -12.34 -2.71
CA ALA A 108 25.29 -13.41 -2.31
C ALA A 108 24.87 -14.76 -2.91
N GLU A 109 23.56 -14.99 -3.06
CA GLU A 109 23.02 -16.20 -3.64
C GLU A 109 21.60 -16.01 -4.18
N ASP A 110 21.23 -16.79 -5.21
CA ASP A 110 19.83 -16.91 -5.63
C ASP A 110 18.92 -17.36 -4.47
N LEU A 111 17.93 -16.52 -4.15
CA LEU A 111 17.00 -16.76 -3.05
C LEU A 111 16.22 -18.06 -3.23
N THR A 112 15.87 -18.45 -4.46
CA THR A 112 15.10 -19.67 -4.72
C THR A 112 15.94 -20.91 -4.38
N ALA A 113 17.21 -20.92 -4.78
CA ALA A 113 18.14 -21.99 -4.46
C ALA A 113 18.38 -22.11 -2.95
N ARG A 114 18.54 -20.98 -2.25
CA ARG A 114 18.68 -20.95 -0.79
C ARG A 114 17.44 -21.50 -0.08
N VAL A 115 16.25 -21.05 -0.47
CA VAL A 115 14.98 -21.52 0.09
C VAL A 115 14.81 -23.02 -0.14
N GLY A 116 15.09 -23.53 -1.35
CA GLY A 116 14.96 -24.96 -1.63
C GLY A 116 15.89 -25.85 -0.80
N ARG A 117 17.11 -25.37 -0.48
CA ARG A 117 17.99 -26.08 0.46
C ARG A 117 17.44 -26.08 1.88
N LEU A 118 17.00 -24.92 2.37
CA LEU A 118 16.39 -24.80 3.69
C LEU A 118 15.16 -25.71 3.82
N GLU A 119 14.29 -25.76 2.81
CA GLU A 119 13.13 -26.67 2.79
C GLU A 119 13.55 -28.15 2.92
N THR A 120 14.65 -28.52 2.24
CA THR A 120 15.20 -29.88 2.33
C THR A 120 15.78 -30.15 3.73
N GLU A 121 16.54 -29.21 4.29
CA GLU A 121 17.18 -29.33 5.61
C GLU A 121 16.19 -29.33 6.78
N LEU A 122 15.05 -28.63 6.62
CA LEU A 122 13.98 -28.59 7.62
C LEU A 122 13.09 -29.85 7.59
N THR A 123 13.16 -30.65 6.53
CA THR A 123 12.37 -31.87 6.42
C THR A 123 12.83 -32.89 7.46
N GLY A 124 11.99 -33.14 8.47
CA GLY A 124 12.27 -34.10 9.55
C GLY A 124 13.12 -33.57 10.71
N ALA A 125 13.44 -32.27 10.73
CA ALA A 125 14.22 -31.64 11.79
C ALA A 125 13.43 -31.53 13.12
N GLY A 126 14.07 -31.87 14.24
CA GLY A 126 13.57 -31.65 15.59
C GLY A 126 14.04 -30.32 16.20
N LEU A 127 13.59 -29.99 17.41
CA LEU A 127 13.96 -28.73 18.09
C LEU A 127 15.48 -28.55 18.24
N GLU A 128 16.20 -29.65 18.49
CA GLU A 128 17.65 -29.67 18.66
C GLU A 128 18.39 -29.42 17.33
N ASP A 129 17.77 -29.75 16.19
CA ASP A 129 18.34 -29.53 14.85
C ASP A 129 18.17 -28.08 14.36
N LEU A 130 17.32 -27.29 15.00
CA LEU A 130 16.91 -25.95 14.53
C LEU A 130 17.73 -24.80 15.13
N ALA A 131 18.48 -25.02 16.20
CA ALA A 131 19.16 -23.95 16.95
C ALA A 131 20.18 -23.15 16.10
N ASP A 132 20.75 -23.77 15.05
CA ASP A 132 21.82 -23.18 14.21
C ASP A 132 21.47 -23.14 12.71
N ARG A 133 20.20 -23.36 12.32
CA ARG A 133 19.78 -23.53 10.91
C ARG A 133 18.88 -22.40 10.39
N ASP A 134 19.29 -21.15 10.55
CA ASP A 134 18.57 -20.02 9.95
C ASP A 134 18.93 -19.80 8.47
N GLY A 135 20.00 -20.43 7.96
CA GLY A 135 20.48 -20.25 6.59
C GLY A 135 20.79 -18.79 6.27
N GLY A 136 21.22 -18.01 7.25
CA GLY A 136 21.44 -16.57 7.14
C GLY A 136 20.17 -15.73 7.19
N LEU A 137 18.99 -16.32 7.42
CA LEU A 137 17.73 -15.62 7.68
C LEU A 137 17.65 -15.16 9.14
N THR A 138 18.64 -14.36 9.55
CA THR A 138 18.77 -13.90 10.93
C THR A 138 17.60 -12.99 11.33
N GLY A 139 17.38 -12.85 12.64
CA GLY A 139 16.41 -11.88 13.16
C GLY A 139 16.70 -10.45 12.70
N GLU A 140 17.99 -10.07 12.60
CA GLU A 140 18.42 -8.77 12.09
C GLU A 140 18.04 -8.56 10.62
N LEU A 141 18.22 -9.58 9.77
CA LEU A 141 17.81 -9.53 8.37
C LEU A 141 16.30 -9.41 8.23
N LEU A 142 15.53 -10.10 9.10
CA LEU A 142 14.08 -9.98 9.14
C LEU A 142 13.63 -8.56 9.52
N GLU A 143 14.21 -7.97 10.56
CA GLU A 143 13.91 -6.59 10.97
C GLU A 143 14.26 -5.59 9.85
N ALA A 144 15.44 -5.74 9.21
CA ALA A 144 15.83 -4.95 8.05
C ALA A 144 14.83 -5.07 6.89
N ALA A 145 14.38 -6.30 6.57
CA ALA A 145 13.39 -6.55 5.54
C ALA A 145 12.05 -5.89 5.84
N LEU A 146 11.59 -5.96 7.10
CA LEU A 146 10.34 -5.34 7.54
C LEU A 146 10.41 -3.81 7.46
N LEU A 147 11.53 -3.22 7.91
CA LEU A 147 11.80 -1.79 7.83
C LEU A 147 11.79 -1.30 6.36
N VAL A 148 12.55 -1.96 5.49
CA VAL A 148 12.59 -1.60 4.06
C VAL A 148 11.23 -1.78 3.40
N ARG A 149 10.46 -2.82 3.76
CA ARG A 149 9.11 -3.06 3.22
C ARG A 149 8.15 -1.93 3.56
N GLU A 150 8.20 -1.39 4.78
CA GLU A 150 7.37 -0.25 5.18
C GLU A 150 7.62 0.97 4.27
N HIS A 151 8.89 1.24 3.95
CA HIS A 151 9.26 2.35 3.08
C HIS A 151 9.02 2.07 1.59
N ALA A 152 9.14 0.82 1.14
CA ALA A 152 8.94 0.43 -0.26
C ALA A 152 7.52 0.73 -0.77
N GLY A 153 6.50 0.61 0.09
CA GLY A 153 5.12 1.00 -0.27
C GLY A 153 5.01 2.48 -0.62
N ARG A 154 5.68 3.35 0.16
CA ARG A 154 5.70 4.80 -0.08
C ARG A 154 6.49 5.17 -1.34
N VAL A 155 7.54 4.41 -1.65
CA VAL A 155 8.28 4.57 -2.92
C VAL A 155 7.38 4.25 -4.10
N ASN A 156 6.53 3.21 -4.01
CA ASN A 156 5.56 2.91 -5.07
C ASN A 156 4.55 4.05 -5.27
N ASP A 157 4.02 4.61 -4.18
CA ASP A 157 3.13 5.78 -4.25
C ASP A 157 3.83 6.99 -4.87
N LEU A 158 5.09 7.25 -4.48
CA LEU A 158 5.89 8.34 -5.04
C LEU A 158 6.13 8.15 -6.55
N ILE A 159 6.48 6.93 -6.99
CA ILE A 159 6.68 6.61 -8.40
C ILE A 159 5.38 6.89 -9.17
N HIS A 160 4.23 6.42 -8.66
CA HIS A 160 2.94 6.63 -9.29
C HIS A 160 2.59 8.14 -9.39
N ALA A 161 2.70 8.87 -8.29
CA ALA A 161 2.50 10.32 -8.25
C ALA A 161 3.39 11.06 -9.25
N ALA A 162 4.70 10.75 -9.22
CA ALA A 162 5.69 11.37 -10.08
C ALA A 162 5.40 11.07 -11.55
N MET A 163 5.03 9.84 -11.90
CA MET A 163 4.67 9.50 -13.27
C MET A 163 3.49 10.34 -13.78
N ILE A 164 2.39 10.44 -13.02
CA ILE A 164 1.22 11.22 -13.42
C ILE A 164 1.61 12.69 -13.58
N VAL A 165 2.20 13.29 -12.54
CA VAL A 165 2.57 14.72 -12.55
C VAL A 165 3.53 15.06 -13.70
N ARG A 166 4.45 14.16 -14.04
CA ARG A 166 5.41 14.36 -15.13
C ARG A 166 4.79 14.10 -16.51
N ALA A 167 3.78 13.25 -16.61
CA ALA A 167 3.04 13.01 -17.84
C ALA A 167 2.07 14.16 -18.18
N LEU A 168 1.41 14.76 -17.17
CA LEU A 168 0.37 15.77 -17.37
C LEU A 168 0.74 16.89 -18.37
N PRO A 169 1.88 17.59 -18.26
CA PRO A 169 2.23 18.66 -19.21
C PRO A 169 2.42 18.20 -20.64
N LYS A 170 2.70 16.90 -20.86
CA LYS A 170 2.95 16.31 -22.17
C LYS A 170 1.69 15.73 -22.81
N ILE A 171 0.69 15.38 -22.00
CA ILE A 171 -0.54 14.73 -22.49
C ILE A 171 -1.74 15.67 -22.56
N LEU A 172 -1.80 16.72 -21.72
CA LEU A 172 -2.93 17.66 -21.72
C LEU A 172 -2.93 18.54 -22.96
N LYS A 173 -4.11 18.71 -23.56
CA LYS A 173 -4.32 19.60 -24.71
C LYS A 173 -4.65 21.03 -24.27
N PRO A 174 -4.44 22.06 -25.12
CA PRO A 174 -4.96 23.39 -24.87
C PRO A 174 -6.48 23.37 -24.58
N GLY A 175 -6.91 24.01 -23.50
CA GLY A 175 -8.30 24.03 -23.05
C GLY A 175 -8.75 22.81 -22.24
N GLU A 176 -7.90 21.79 -22.11
CA GLU A 176 -8.17 20.64 -21.27
C GLU A 176 -7.96 20.99 -19.79
N ARG A 177 -8.93 20.59 -18.95
CA ARG A 177 -8.96 20.89 -17.52
C ARG A 177 -9.26 19.61 -16.74
N ILE A 178 -8.51 19.43 -15.66
CA ILE A 178 -8.75 18.39 -14.68
C ILE A 178 -10.07 18.70 -13.96
N VAL A 179 -11.06 17.81 -14.09
CA VAL A 179 -12.42 18.01 -13.54
C VAL A 179 -12.61 17.32 -12.20
N ARG A 180 -11.78 16.33 -11.88
CA ARG A 180 -11.70 15.72 -10.55
C ARG A 180 -10.27 15.69 -10.06
N ARG A 181 -10.08 15.80 -8.74
CA ARG A 181 -8.77 15.68 -8.11
C ARG A 181 -8.11 14.36 -8.52
N PRO A 182 -6.88 14.36 -9.11
CA PRO A 182 -6.21 13.14 -9.53
C PRO A 182 -5.89 12.21 -8.37
N SER A 183 -5.90 10.91 -8.63
CA SER A 183 -5.43 9.89 -7.69
C SER A 183 -3.91 9.76 -7.80
N LEU A 184 -3.16 10.51 -6.98
CA LEU A 184 -1.69 10.51 -7.05
C LEU A 184 -1.02 9.49 -6.12
N ALA A 185 -1.72 8.97 -5.13
CA ALA A 185 -1.19 8.02 -4.16
C ALA A 185 -2.34 7.20 -3.56
N ALA A 186 -2.01 6.17 -2.77
CA ALA A 186 -2.98 5.37 -2.03
C ALA A 186 -3.95 6.26 -1.24
N GLY A 187 -5.18 6.36 -1.73
CA GLY A 187 -6.26 7.11 -1.12
C GLY A 187 -7.59 6.54 -1.57
N ASN A 188 -8.35 5.99 -0.64
CA ASN A 188 -9.64 5.35 -0.92
C ASN A 188 -10.77 6.37 -0.96
N ASP A 189 -10.67 7.38 -1.82
CA ASP A 189 -11.80 8.26 -2.08
C ASP A 189 -12.72 7.58 -3.10
N PRO A 190 -13.87 7.03 -2.68
CA PRO A 190 -14.74 6.25 -3.55
C PRO A 190 -15.36 7.10 -4.67
N SER A 191 -15.24 8.43 -4.61
CA SER A 191 -15.69 9.33 -5.69
C SER A 191 -14.69 9.44 -6.85
N ARG A 192 -13.50 8.83 -6.72
CA ARG A 192 -12.43 8.82 -7.73
C ARG A 192 -12.42 7.45 -8.38
N LYS A 193 -12.93 7.40 -9.62
CA LYS A 193 -13.02 6.15 -10.35
C LYS A 193 -11.77 5.85 -11.15
N PHE A 194 -11.09 6.90 -11.60
CA PHE A 194 -9.90 6.84 -12.43
C PHE A 194 -8.77 7.68 -11.85
N ASP A 195 -7.53 7.38 -12.23
CA ASP A 195 -6.34 8.12 -11.82
C ASP A 195 -6.38 9.59 -12.32
N LEU A 196 -6.89 9.80 -13.53
CA LEU A 196 -7.07 11.11 -14.13
C LEU A 196 -8.44 11.23 -14.83
N GLU A 197 -9.18 12.27 -14.45
CA GLU A 197 -10.41 12.68 -15.15
C GLU A 197 -10.29 14.15 -15.56
N THR A 198 -10.40 14.39 -16.86
CA THR A 198 -10.49 15.74 -17.44
C THR A 198 -11.82 15.92 -18.14
N ASN A 199 -12.07 17.14 -18.63
CA ASN A 199 -13.19 17.40 -19.54
C ASN A 199 -13.04 16.68 -20.90
N PHE A 200 -11.87 16.15 -21.25
CA PHE A 200 -11.63 15.46 -22.54
C PHE A 200 -11.31 13.97 -22.40
N ARG A 201 -10.81 13.50 -21.24
CA ARG A 201 -10.34 12.12 -21.09
C ARG A 201 -10.61 11.50 -19.73
N LEU A 202 -10.61 10.18 -19.73
CA LEU A 202 -10.55 9.28 -18.59
C LEU A 202 -9.27 8.46 -18.72
N ALA A 203 -8.44 8.41 -17.69
CA ALA A 203 -7.19 7.68 -17.79
C ALA A 203 -6.75 6.95 -16.52
N GLU A 204 -6.09 5.81 -16.74
CA GLU A 204 -5.48 4.93 -15.74
C GLU A 204 -3.96 4.86 -15.97
N PHE A 205 -3.18 4.80 -14.89
CA PHE A 205 -1.72 4.76 -14.93
C PHE A 205 -1.19 3.53 -14.18
N LYS A 206 -0.43 2.67 -14.88
CA LYS A 206 0.21 1.49 -14.29
C LYS A 206 1.72 1.58 -14.36
N ALA A 207 2.33 1.86 -13.21
CA ALA A 207 3.77 2.09 -13.03
C ALA A 207 4.63 0.82 -12.93
N GLY A 208 4.02 -0.36 -12.83
CA GLY A 208 4.76 -1.59 -12.58
C GLY A 208 5.57 -2.04 -13.80
N ARG A 209 6.89 -2.20 -13.65
CA ARG A 209 7.72 -2.92 -14.63
C ARG A 209 7.40 -4.42 -14.61
N TRP A 210 7.21 -5.01 -15.77
CA TRP A 210 6.91 -6.43 -15.93
C TRP A 210 8.18 -7.25 -16.17
N LYS A 211 8.18 -8.47 -15.63
CA LYS A 211 9.23 -9.50 -15.80
C LYS A 211 8.71 -10.75 -16.52
N GLY A 212 7.45 -10.75 -16.95
CA GLY A 212 6.79 -11.81 -17.74
C GLY A 212 5.95 -12.79 -16.93
N ARG A 213 6.29 -13.04 -15.66
CA ARG A 213 5.55 -13.89 -14.71
C ARG A 213 4.55 -13.12 -13.83
N ASP A 214 4.07 -11.97 -14.30
CA ASP A 214 3.29 -11.01 -13.50
C ASP A 214 1.78 -11.28 -13.49
N ALA A 215 1.34 -12.48 -13.09
CA ALA A 215 -0.07 -12.89 -13.17
C ALA A 215 -1.05 -11.88 -12.54
N MET A 216 -0.74 -11.34 -11.35
CA MET A 216 -1.60 -10.34 -10.71
C MET A 216 -1.58 -8.98 -11.43
N ARG A 217 -0.43 -8.54 -11.96
CA ARG A 217 -0.36 -7.29 -12.74
C ARG A 217 -1.14 -7.39 -14.04
N LYS A 218 -1.07 -8.55 -14.71
CA LYS A 218 -1.87 -8.87 -15.90
C LYS A 218 -3.37 -8.74 -15.61
N ARG A 219 -3.83 -9.35 -14.51
CA ARG A 219 -5.25 -9.27 -14.10
C ARG A 219 -5.69 -7.85 -13.77
N MET A 220 -4.89 -7.11 -12.98
CA MET A 220 -5.20 -5.72 -12.63
C MET A 220 -5.29 -4.84 -13.88
N LEU A 221 -4.32 -4.95 -14.80
CA LEU A 221 -4.32 -4.18 -16.05
C LEU A 221 -5.57 -4.44 -16.90
N VAL A 222 -6.01 -5.70 -16.99
CA VAL A 222 -7.24 -6.04 -17.72
C VAL A 222 -8.48 -5.51 -17.00
N ALA A 223 -8.50 -5.51 -15.67
CA ALA A 223 -9.57 -4.93 -14.89
C ALA A 223 -9.67 -3.41 -15.12
N ASP A 224 -8.55 -2.71 -15.16
CA ASP A 224 -8.48 -1.27 -15.43
C ASP A 224 -8.96 -0.95 -16.86
N LEU A 225 -8.51 -1.75 -17.85
CA LEU A 225 -8.99 -1.64 -19.23
C LEU A 225 -10.51 -1.85 -19.32
N ALA A 226 -11.03 -2.91 -18.69
CA ALA A 226 -12.46 -3.18 -18.69
C ALA A 226 -13.26 -2.06 -17.99
N GLY A 227 -12.73 -1.51 -16.89
CA GLY A 227 -13.31 -0.36 -16.20
C GLY A 227 -13.41 0.87 -17.11
N LEU A 228 -12.33 1.21 -17.81
CA LEU A 228 -12.32 2.32 -18.77
C LEU A 228 -13.36 2.16 -19.88
N VAL A 229 -13.58 0.94 -20.39
CA VAL A 229 -14.58 0.68 -21.43
C VAL A 229 -16.00 0.77 -20.89
N LEU A 230 -16.24 0.26 -19.68
CA LEU A 230 -17.58 0.23 -19.07
C LEU A 230 -18.08 1.62 -18.66
N ASP A 231 -17.16 2.53 -18.38
CA ASP A 231 -17.44 3.89 -17.92
C ASP A 231 -17.08 4.97 -18.93
N GLY A 232 -16.53 4.56 -20.08
CA GLY A 232 -16.26 5.46 -21.20
C GLY A 232 -17.56 6.12 -21.64
N ASP A 233 -17.63 7.44 -21.47
CA ASP A 233 -18.64 8.30 -22.09
C ASP A 233 -18.06 8.92 -23.38
N GLU A 234 -18.44 10.13 -23.74
CA GLU A 234 -17.87 10.83 -24.89
C GLU A 234 -16.38 11.19 -24.72
N ARG A 235 -15.83 11.09 -23.50
CA ARG A 235 -14.41 11.34 -23.22
C ARG A 235 -13.54 10.20 -23.74
N ARG A 236 -12.32 10.56 -24.16
CA ARG A 236 -11.33 9.60 -24.61
C ARG A 236 -10.83 8.75 -23.44
N ALA A 237 -10.96 7.44 -23.53
CA ALA A 237 -10.37 6.51 -22.58
C ALA A 237 -8.90 6.23 -22.94
N GLU A 238 -8.00 6.31 -21.97
CA GLU A 238 -6.56 6.11 -22.17
C GLU A 238 -5.96 5.26 -21.04
N LEU A 239 -5.11 4.30 -21.39
CA LEU A 239 -4.41 3.44 -20.43
C LEU A 239 -2.91 3.61 -20.62
N TYR A 240 -2.28 4.18 -19.61
CA TYR A 240 -0.85 4.47 -19.58
C TYR A 240 -0.10 3.38 -18.83
N VAL A 241 0.88 2.75 -19.46
CA VAL A 241 1.66 1.65 -18.90
C VAL A 241 3.15 1.90 -19.04
N LEU A 242 3.95 1.34 -18.13
CA LEU A 242 5.41 1.48 -18.21
C LEU A 242 6.04 0.35 -19.03
N GLY A 243 6.49 0.67 -20.25
CA GLY A 243 7.11 -0.25 -21.20
C GLY A 243 6.11 -0.94 -22.13
N ARG A 244 6.63 -1.64 -23.15
CA ARG A 244 5.82 -2.25 -24.22
C ARG A 244 5.14 -3.57 -23.84
N MET A 245 5.75 -4.36 -22.95
CA MET A 245 5.27 -5.69 -22.58
C MET A 245 3.79 -5.75 -22.12
N PRO A 246 3.28 -4.79 -21.31
CA PRO A 246 1.87 -4.74 -20.96
C PRO A 246 0.94 -4.49 -22.18
N ILE A 247 1.36 -3.64 -23.12
CA ILE A 247 0.61 -3.36 -24.36
C ILE A 247 0.55 -4.60 -25.25
N ASP A 248 1.69 -5.27 -25.44
CA ASP A 248 1.77 -6.50 -26.24
C ASP A 248 0.88 -7.59 -25.63
N PHE A 249 0.89 -7.72 -24.30
CA PHE A 249 0.00 -8.65 -23.60
C PHE A 249 -1.48 -8.33 -23.86
N LEU A 250 -1.90 -7.07 -23.73
CA LEU A 250 -3.29 -6.68 -23.99
C LEU A 250 -3.72 -6.99 -25.42
N ARG A 251 -2.82 -6.76 -26.39
CA ARG A 251 -3.12 -6.94 -27.82
C ARG A 251 -3.12 -8.39 -28.29
N THR A 252 -2.28 -9.24 -27.70
CA THR A 252 -1.96 -10.56 -28.27
C THR A 252 -2.32 -11.74 -27.38
N SER A 253 -2.74 -11.52 -26.12
CA SER A 253 -2.96 -12.63 -25.20
C SER A 253 -4.23 -13.43 -25.50
N ASP A 254 -4.06 -14.76 -25.52
CA ASP A 254 -5.14 -15.74 -25.55
C ASP A 254 -5.75 -16.05 -24.16
N SER A 255 -5.29 -15.38 -23.10
CA SER A 255 -5.91 -15.54 -21.78
C SER A 255 -7.36 -15.10 -21.84
N THR A 256 -8.27 -15.83 -21.20
CA THR A 256 -9.70 -15.47 -21.22
C THR A 256 -9.99 -14.26 -20.33
N MET A 257 -11.01 -13.49 -20.70
CA MET A 257 -11.53 -12.40 -19.85
C MET A 257 -12.07 -12.92 -18.52
N GLU A 258 -12.60 -14.15 -18.49
CA GLU A 258 -13.00 -14.83 -17.25
C GLU A 258 -11.80 -15.03 -16.30
N TRP A 259 -10.68 -15.58 -16.79
CA TRP A 259 -9.46 -15.74 -15.99
C TRP A 259 -8.92 -14.39 -15.52
N ALA A 260 -8.95 -13.39 -16.41
CA ALA A 260 -8.38 -12.08 -16.15
C ALA A 260 -9.19 -11.35 -15.05
N LEU A 261 -10.52 -11.37 -15.15
CA LEU A 261 -11.43 -10.70 -14.22
C LEU A 261 -11.79 -11.55 -12.99
N GLY A 262 -11.39 -12.82 -12.93
CA GLY A 262 -11.75 -13.74 -11.85
C GLY A 262 -11.35 -13.28 -10.44
N ARG A 263 -10.36 -12.38 -10.33
CA ARG A 263 -9.93 -11.76 -9.05
C ARG A 263 -10.39 -10.30 -8.88
N SER A 264 -11.12 -9.76 -9.84
CA SER A 264 -11.67 -8.40 -9.77
C SER A 264 -12.87 -8.31 -8.82
N SER A 265 -13.41 -7.11 -8.61
CA SER A 265 -14.60 -6.93 -7.79
C SER A 265 -15.83 -7.63 -8.41
N PRO A 266 -16.79 -8.12 -7.59
CA PRO A 266 -18.04 -8.69 -8.12
C PRO A 266 -18.80 -7.73 -9.04
N HIS A 267 -18.79 -6.45 -8.70
CA HIS A 267 -19.43 -5.39 -9.49
C HIS A 267 -18.85 -5.29 -10.90
N LEU A 268 -17.52 -5.26 -11.04
CA LEU A 268 -16.87 -5.18 -12.35
C LEU A 268 -17.18 -6.42 -13.20
N ARG A 269 -17.12 -7.62 -12.59
CA ARG A 269 -17.47 -8.87 -13.29
C ARG A 269 -18.91 -8.88 -13.78
N GLN A 270 -19.85 -8.42 -12.96
CA GLN A 270 -21.26 -8.35 -13.31
C GLN A 270 -21.49 -7.33 -14.43
N ALA A 271 -20.92 -6.13 -14.32
CA ALA A 271 -21.04 -5.09 -15.35
C ALA A 271 -20.46 -5.55 -16.69
N TYR A 272 -19.29 -6.21 -16.66
CA TYR A 272 -18.70 -6.82 -17.84
C TYR A 272 -19.63 -7.86 -18.48
N ALA A 273 -20.13 -8.81 -17.69
CA ALA A 273 -21.02 -9.87 -18.17
C ALA A 273 -22.34 -9.31 -18.72
N GLN A 274 -22.90 -8.25 -18.12
CA GLN A 274 -24.10 -7.59 -18.60
C GLN A 274 -23.88 -6.88 -19.94
N ARG A 275 -22.72 -6.24 -20.13
CA ARG A 275 -22.43 -5.44 -21.32
C ARG A 275 -21.96 -6.27 -22.51
N PHE A 276 -21.12 -7.28 -22.27
CA PHE A 276 -20.42 -8.05 -23.30
C PHE A 276 -20.80 -9.54 -23.32
N GLY A 277 -21.61 -9.99 -22.36
CA GLY A 277 -21.99 -11.39 -22.22
C GLY A 277 -20.93 -12.24 -21.52
N THR A 278 -21.18 -13.55 -21.48
CA THR A 278 -20.32 -14.57 -20.86
C THR A 278 -19.54 -15.40 -21.87
N ALA A 279 -19.64 -15.08 -23.16
CA ALA A 279 -18.90 -15.79 -24.20
C ALA A 279 -17.38 -15.71 -23.94
N ALA A 280 -16.67 -16.79 -24.23
CA ALA A 280 -15.23 -16.91 -24.00
C ALA A 280 -14.45 -16.00 -24.95
N MET A 281 -14.30 -14.73 -24.58
CA MET A 281 -13.47 -13.74 -25.26
C MET A 281 -12.07 -13.75 -24.64
N THR A 282 -11.03 -13.75 -25.46
CA THR A 282 -9.66 -13.55 -24.99
C THR A 282 -9.38 -12.08 -24.70
N VAL A 283 -8.34 -11.79 -23.92
CA VAL A 283 -7.87 -10.43 -23.67
C VAL A 283 -7.51 -9.72 -24.98
N GLY A 284 -6.84 -10.40 -25.92
CA GLY A 284 -6.52 -9.86 -27.24
C GLY A 284 -7.77 -9.50 -28.06
N GLN A 285 -8.77 -10.39 -28.08
CA GLN A 285 -10.05 -10.14 -28.76
C GLN A 285 -10.83 -8.99 -28.11
N PHE A 286 -10.82 -8.90 -26.78
CA PHE A 286 -11.45 -7.78 -26.07
C PHE A 286 -10.78 -6.46 -26.41
N THR A 287 -9.45 -6.44 -26.44
CA THR A 287 -8.64 -5.26 -26.80
C THR A 287 -8.87 -4.82 -28.24
N ALA A 288 -8.95 -5.77 -29.19
CA ALA A 288 -9.15 -5.47 -30.61
C ALA A 288 -10.61 -5.13 -30.99
N GLY A 289 -11.57 -5.51 -30.16
CA GLY A 289 -13.00 -5.29 -30.39
C GLY A 289 -13.60 -4.28 -29.39
N PRO A 290 -14.28 -4.73 -28.33
CA PRO A 290 -14.94 -3.84 -27.37
C PRO A 290 -14.09 -2.72 -26.80
N ALA A 291 -12.79 -2.94 -26.57
CA ALA A 291 -11.88 -1.95 -26.02
C ALA A 291 -11.03 -1.22 -27.07
N ALA A 292 -11.33 -1.35 -28.37
CA ALA A 292 -10.55 -0.74 -29.44
C ALA A 292 -10.47 0.80 -29.36
N GLY A 293 -11.45 1.44 -28.71
CA GLY A 293 -11.46 2.89 -28.47
C GLY A 293 -10.51 3.36 -27.38
N VAL A 294 -9.96 2.46 -26.55
CA VAL A 294 -9.03 2.82 -25.47
C VAL A 294 -7.62 2.99 -26.03
N ALA A 295 -7.04 4.18 -25.88
CA ALA A 295 -5.68 4.43 -26.32
C ALA A 295 -4.67 3.83 -25.33
N LEU A 296 -3.90 2.84 -25.77
CA LEU A 296 -2.80 2.26 -24.99
C LEU A 296 -1.52 3.06 -25.23
N GLN A 297 -0.90 3.58 -24.17
CA GLN A 297 0.24 4.50 -24.25
C GLN A 297 1.43 3.98 -23.42
N ASP A 298 2.62 3.95 -24.01
CA ASP A 298 3.85 3.63 -23.28
C ASP A 298 4.40 4.90 -22.63
N LEU A 299 4.40 4.91 -21.31
CA LEU A 299 4.90 6.04 -20.53
C LEU A 299 6.39 6.29 -20.76
N THR A 300 7.19 5.28 -21.11
CA THR A 300 8.62 5.48 -21.37
C THR A 300 8.86 6.43 -22.54
N GLU A 301 7.96 6.45 -23.52
CA GLU A 301 8.00 7.38 -24.67
C GLU A 301 7.51 8.79 -24.30
N ILE A 302 6.75 8.92 -23.21
CA ILE A 302 6.16 10.18 -22.75
C ILE A 302 7.08 10.84 -21.73
N ILE A 303 7.45 10.18 -20.63
CA ILE A 303 8.21 10.78 -19.52
C ILE A 303 9.72 10.58 -19.63
N GLY A 304 10.17 9.66 -20.49
CA GLY A 304 11.58 9.41 -20.80
C GLY A 304 12.26 10.56 -21.51
#